data_AF-A0A552UFI9-F1
#
_entry.id   AF-A0A552UFI9-F1
#
_cell.length_a   1.000
_cell.length_b   1.000
_cell.length_c   1.000
_cell.angle_alpha   90.00
_cell.angle_beta   90.00
_cell.angle_gamma   90.00
#
_symmetry.space_group_name_H-M   'P 1'
#
loop_
_entity.id
_entity.type
_entity.pdbx_description
1 polymer ?
#
loop_
_entity_poly.entity_id
_entity_poly.type
_entity_poly.pdbx_seq_one_letter_code
_entity_poly.pdbx_strand_id
1 'polypeptide(L)'
;MRIWNVAAIVVGLAATPALAEVQTVNLNVSFADTPFTYDFGGGNTITFTALSDFFNPAGVSTGGSTQIASLGAPFFNPPRPTSYFLDRGGSIGPDTLAQFIGYTTPAAVPFSISRGLVGLRFDLGQGFQYGYADVAGNTLFGVRFDTTPGVGVALAPVPEPGTWALMIGGFAAVGVMERRRRRVVAY
;
A
#
# COMPACT_ATOMS: atom_id res chain seq x y z
N MET A 1 15.67 -58.91 31.58
CA MET A 1 14.80 -58.60 30.42
C MET A 1 14.28 -57.19 30.60
N ARG A 2 14.85 -56.19 29.92
CA ARG A 2 14.50 -54.76 30.07
C ARG A 2 13.97 -54.28 28.72
N ILE A 3 12.67 -53.99 28.67
CA ILE A 3 11.98 -53.47 27.48
C ILE A 3 12.10 -51.94 27.52
N TRP A 4 12.71 -51.35 26.51
CA TRP A 4 12.81 -49.90 26.35
C TRP A 4 11.65 -49.43 25.48
N ASN A 5 10.76 -48.60 26.04
CA ASN A 5 9.74 -47.89 25.27
C ASN A 5 10.39 -46.65 24.64
N VAL A 6 10.44 -46.61 23.30
CA VAL A 6 10.80 -45.40 22.56
C VAL A 6 9.52 -44.63 22.27
N ALA A 7 9.35 -43.48 22.92
CA ALA A 7 8.29 -42.53 22.61
C ALA A 7 8.67 -41.71 21.37
N ALA A 8 7.88 -41.82 20.30
CA ALA A 8 8.04 -40.99 19.12
C ALA A 8 7.42 -39.62 19.36
N ILE A 9 8.25 -38.57 19.34
CA ILE A 9 7.79 -37.17 19.35
C ILE A 9 7.39 -36.82 17.93
N VAL A 10 6.08 -36.68 17.68
CA VAL A 10 5.55 -36.12 16.44
C VAL A 10 5.63 -34.60 16.56
N VAL A 11 6.63 -33.98 15.93
CA VAL A 11 6.69 -32.53 15.74
C VAL A 11 5.74 -32.20 14.60
N GLY A 12 4.54 -31.74 14.93
CA GLY A 12 3.64 -31.15 13.93
C GLY A 12 4.27 -29.89 13.37
N LEU A 13 4.67 -29.89 12.09
CA LEU A 13 4.90 -28.65 11.36
C LEU A 13 3.53 -27.96 11.24
N ALA A 14 3.27 -26.99 12.11
CA ALA A 14 2.20 -26.05 11.88
C ALA A 14 2.48 -25.34 10.56
N ALA A 15 1.57 -25.47 9.60
CA ALA A 15 1.60 -24.65 8.40
C ALA A 15 1.58 -23.18 8.84
N THR A 16 2.67 -22.46 8.60
CA THR A 16 2.66 -21.00 8.72
C THR A 16 1.58 -20.49 7.77
N PRO A 17 0.57 -19.72 8.23
CA PRO A 17 -0.35 -19.08 7.32
C PRO A 17 0.48 -18.27 6.32
N ALA A 18 0.14 -18.36 5.04
CA ALA A 18 0.76 -17.55 4.00
C ALA A 18 0.71 -16.09 4.48
N LEU A 19 1.88 -15.51 4.72
CA LEU A 19 1.98 -14.12 5.12
C LEU A 19 1.32 -13.28 4.03
N ALA A 20 0.49 -12.34 4.44
CA ALA A 20 -0.19 -11.40 3.57
C ALA A 20 0.77 -10.86 2.49
N GLU A 21 0.51 -11.19 1.22
CA GLU A 21 1.34 -10.74 0.12
C GLU A 21 0.82 -9.40 -0.38
N VAL A 22 1.57 -8.35 -0.05
CA VAL A 22 1.36 -7.03 -0.61
C VAL A 22 1.88 -7.01 -2.05
N GLN A 23 0.96 -6.99 -3.01
CA GLN A 23 1.29 -6.88 -4.42
C GLN A 23 1.54 -5.42 -4.78
N THR A 24 2.66 -5.17 -5.47
CA THR A 24 3.00 -3.85 -6.01
C THR A 24 3.16 -3.97 -7.52
N VAL A 25 2.35 -3.23 -8.25
CA VAL A 25 2.39 -3.20 -9.72
C VAL A 25 2.80 -1.80 -10.15
N ASN A 26 4.02 -1.70 -10.68
CA ASN A 26 4.54 -0.47 -11.27
C ASN A 26 4.07 -0.39 -12.72
N LEU A 27 3.33 0.67 -13.05
CA LEU A 27 2.69 0.83 -14.36
C LEU A 27 3.35 1.97 -15.15
N ASN A 28 3.52 3.13 -14.53
CA ASN A 28 4.04 4.35 -15.15
C ASN A 28 3.38 4.65 -16.51
N VAL A 29 2.04 4.65 -16.52
CA VAL A 29 1.22 4.83 -17.73
C VAL A 29 0.55 6.20 -17.72
N SER A 30 0.57 6.87 -18.87
CA SER A 30 -0.23 8.07 -19.10
C SER A 30 -1.62 7.67 -19.61
N PHE A 31 -2.65 8.33 -19.09
CA PHE A 31 -4.03 8.23 -19.56
C PHE A 31 -4.54 9.57 -20.11
N ALA A 32 -3.63 10.45 -20.54
CA ALA A 32 -3.96 11.77 -21.09
C ALA A 32 -4.82 11.68 -22.36
N ASP A 33 -4.48 10.76 -23.26
CA ASP A 33 -5.15 10.63 -24.57
C ASP A 33 -6.14 9.46 -24.62
N THR A 34 -5.88 8.40 -23.86
CA THR A 34 -6.70 7.19 -23.83
C THR A 34 -6.94 6.75 -22.39
N PRO A 35 -8.18 6.37 -22.02
CA PRO A 35 -8.44 5.82 -20.71
C PRO A 35 -7.59 4.59 -20.43
N PHE A 36 -7.08 4.47 -19.22
CA PHE A 36 -6.35 3.29 -18.75
C PHE A 36 -7.19 2.50 -17.76
N THR A 37 -7.37 1.20 -18.00
CA THR A 37 -8.09 0.31 -17.09
C THR A 37 -7.15 -0.68 -16.45
N TYR A 38 -7.16 -0.73 -15.13
CA TYR A 38 -6.54 -1.80 -14.35
C TYR A 38 -7.60 -2.79 -13.90
N ASP A 39 -7.36 -4.09 -14.10
CA ASP A 39 -8.23 -5.19 -13.67
C ASP A 39 -7.57 -5.94 -12.50
N PHE A 40 -8.26 -6.00 -11.37
CA PHE A 40 -7.84 -6.77 -10.19
C PHE A 40 -8.24 -8.26 -10.30
N GLY A 41 -9.02 -8.63 -11.32
CA GLY A 41 -9.57 -9.96 -11.54
C GLY A 41 -11.04 -10.06 -11.16
N GLY A 42 -11.76 -11.03 -11.75
CA GLY A 42 -13.18 -11.26 -11.46
C GLY A 42 -14.11 -10.13 -11.93
N GLY A 43 -13.66 -9.31 -12.89
CA GLY A 43 -14.41 -8.14 -13.37
C GLY A 43 -14.31 -6.91 -12.45
N ASN A 44 -13.43 -6.96 -11.44
CA ASN A 44 -13.15 -5.83 -10.56
C ASN A 44 -12.15 -4.89 -11.23
N THR A 45 -12.66 -3.80 -11.82
CA THR A 45 -11.83 -2.88 -12.60
C THR A 45 -11.86 -1.46 -12.06
N ILE A 46 -10.80 -0.72 -12.36
CA ILE A 46 -10.75 0.75 -12.22
C ILE A 46 -10.27 1.33 -13.54
N THR A 47 -10.99 2.31 -14.05
CA THR A 47 -10.63 3.04 -15.26
C THR A 47 -10.31 4.49 -14.90
N PHE A 48 -9.10 4.90 -15.27
CA PHE A 48 -8.60 6.27 -15.18
C PHE A 48 -8.81 6.94 -16.53
N THR A 49 -9.44 8.10 -16.54
CA THR A 49 -9.76 8.87 -17.75
C THR A 49 -9.34 10.31 -17.56
N ALA A 50 -8.68 10.92 -18.54
CA ALA A 50 -8.47 12.35 -18.51
C ALA A 50 -9.81 13.09 -18.62
N LEU A 51 -10.07 14.03 -17.71
CA LEU A 51 -11.19 14.96 -17.82
C LEU A 51 -10.65 16.33 -18.23
N SER A 52 -11.40 17.06 -19.04
CA SER A 52 -11.06 18.42 -19.47
C SER A 52 -11.69 19.44 -18.51
N ASP A 53 -11.03 19.74 -17.39
CA ASP A 53 -11.46 20.85 -16.53
C ASP A 53 -10.28 21.70 -16.04
N PHE A 54 -10.59 22.86 -15.45
CA PHE A 54 -9.64 23.90 -15.05
C PHE A 54 -8.63 23.44 -13.96
N PHE A 55 -8.88 22.32 -13.28
CA PHE A 55 -7.97 21.70 -12.30
C PHE A 55 -7.41 20.33 -12.75
N ASN A 56 -7.82 19.84 -13.93
CA ASN A 56 -7.39 18.62 -14.61
C ASN A 56 -7.30 17.34 -13.73
N PRO A 57 -8.36 16.99 -12.98
CA PRO A 57 -8.45 15.71 -12.31
C PRO A 57 -8.66 14.58 -13.32
N ALA A 58 -8.20 13.39 -13.01
CA ALA A 58 -8.63 12.18 -13.68
C ALA A 58 -10.03 11.86 -13.19
N GLY A 59 -10.85 11.49 -14.15
CA GLY A 59 -12.05 10.73 -13.90
C GLY A 59 -11.65 9.32 -13.49
N VAL A 60 -12.30 8.84 -12.43
CA VAL A 60 -12.22 7.44 -12.05
C VAL A 60 -13.61 6.83 -12.19
N SER A 61 -13.68 5.70 -12.89
CA SER A 61 -14.85 4.81 -12.85
C SER A 61 -14.43 3.43 -12.37
N THR A 62 -15.38 2.69 -11.82
CA THR A 62 -15.17 1.36 -11.24
C THR A 62 -16.12 0.35 -11.85
N GLY A 63 -15.65 -0.90 -11.95
CA GLY A 63 -16.42 -2.08 -12.35
C GLY A 63 -16.39 -3.16 -11.28
N GLY A 64 -17.37 -4.06 -11.32
CA GLY A 64 -17.51 -5.15 -10.36
C GLY A 64 -17.82 -4.63 -8.95
N SER A 65 -17.09 -5.13 -7.96
CA SER A 65 -17.21 -4.72 -6.56
C SER A 65 -16.29 -3.54 -6.19
N THR A 66 -15.54 -3.02 -7.17
CA THR A 66 -14.50 -2.03 -6.90
C THR A 66 -15.09 -0.68 -6.48
N GLN A 67 -14.47 -0.09 -5.48
CA GLN A 67 -14.82 1.19 -4.89
C GLN A 67 -13.54 1.95 -4.56
N ILE A 68 -13.65 3.28 -4.49
CA ILE A 68 -12.53 4.16 -4.18
C ILE A 68 -12.87 5.07 -3.01
N ALA A 69 -11.86 5.42 -2.23
CA ALA A 69 -11.98 6.41 -1.16
C ALA A 69 -11.60 7.78 -1.71
N SER A 70 -12.59 8.65 -1.85
CA SER A 70 -12.43 10.09 -2.10
C SER A 70 -13.29 10.82 -1.07
N LEU A 71 -12.66 11.49 -0.10
CA LEU A 71 -13.40 12.31 0.85
C LEU A 71 -13.85 13.60 0.14
N GLY A 72 -14.98 13.50 -0.55
CA GLY A 72 -15.78 14.62 -1.02
C GLY A 72 -16.49 15.33 0.14
N ALA A 73 -16.98 16.54 -0.14
CA ALA A 73 -17.66 17.47 0.76
C ALA A 73 -18.62 16.81 1.80
N PRO A 74 -18.82 17.45 2.99
CA PRO A 74 -19.51 18.74 3.00
C PRO A 74 -18.71 19.94 3.53
N PHE A 75 -17.43 19.82 3.90
CA PHE A 75 -16.80 20.89 4.69
C PHE A 75 -16.10 22.03 3.92
N PHE A 76 -15.84 21.94 2.61
CA PHE A 76 -15.26 23.07 1.85
C PHE A 76 -15.69 23.08 0.37
N ASN A 77 -16.17 24.25 -0.08
CA ASN A 77 -16.49 24.58 -1.46
C ASN A 77 -15.34 25.44 -2.04
N PRO A 78 -14.62 25.03 -3.11
CA PRO A 78 -14.77 23.80 -3.89
C PRO A 78 -14.09 22.57 -3.22
N PRO A 79 -14.51 21.34 -3.60
CA PRO A 79 -14.00 20.10 -3.02
C PRO A 79 -12.48 19.98 -3.17
N ARG A 80 -11.81 19.68 -2.05
CA ARG A 80 -10.36 19.40 -1.99
C ARG A 80 -10.13 17.97 -1.48
N PRO A 81 -10.30 16.93 -2.30
CA PRO A 81 -9.79 15.62 -2.00
C PRO A 81 -8.28 15.65 -2.26
N THR A 82 -7.54 14.89 -1.45
CA THR A 82 -6.08 14.86 -1.25
C THR A 82 -5.52 15.63 -0.05
N SER A 83 -6.18 16.63 0.54
CA SER A 83 -5.64 17.25 1.76
C SER A 83 -5.82 16.43 3.04
N TYR A 84 -6.45 15.24 2.97
CA TYR A 84 -6.53 14.29 4.08
C TYR A 84 -5.57 13.10 3.95
N PHE A 85 -4.82 13.00 2.84
CA PHE A 85 -3.62 12.15 2.77
C PHE A 85 -2.38 13.00 3.10
N LEU A 86 -2.43 13.75 4.21
CA LEU A 86 -1.24 14.43 4.70
C LEU A 86 -0.27 13.37 5.24
N ASP A 87 0.62 12.92 4.35
CA ASP A 87 2.06 12.82 4.61
C ASP A 87 2.49 12.07 5.91
N ARG A 88 1.92 10.89 6.18
CA ARG A 88 2.20 10.12 7.41
C ARG A 88 2.32 8.61 7.27
N GLY A 89 2.67 8.07 6.09
CA GLY A 89 2.88 6.61 5.95
C GLY A 89 1.70 5.77 6.46
N GLY A 90 0.48 6.33 6.40
CA GLY A 90 -0.70 5.73 6.98
C GLY A 90 -1.17 4.53 6.18
N SER A 91 -1.56 3.47 6.88
CA SER A 91 -2.17 2.30 6.24
C SER A 91 -3.58 2.60 5.79
N ILE A 92 -4.00 2.04 4.66
CA ILE A 92 -5.41 2.02 4.26
C ILE A 92 -6.05 0.79 4.89
N GLY A 93 -6.69 0.97 6.04
CA GLY A 93 -7.35 -0.12 6.78
C GLY A 93 -8.87 -0.01 6.81
N PRO A 94 -9.56 -1.07 7.26
CA PRO A 94 -11.01 -1.06 7.45
C PRO A 94 -11.48 -0.06 8.53
N ASP A 95 -10.60 0.31 9.47
CA ASP A 95 -10.92 1.17 10.64
C ASP A 95 -10.59 2.66 10.43
N THR A 96 -9.91 3.02 9.33
CA THR A 96 -9.44 4.38 9.06
C THR A 96 -10.46 5.21 8.28
N LEU A 97 -11.68 5.39 8.81
CA LEU A 97 -12.67 6.44 8.45
C LEU A 97 -12.95 6.75 6.95
N ALA A 98 -12.48 5.93 6.02
CA ALA A 98 -12.56 6.19 4.59
C ALA A 98 -13.86 5.60 4.04
N GLN A 99 -14.78 6.47 3.63
CA GLN A 99 -15.99 6.04 2.93
C GLN A 99 -15.62 5.69 1.48
N PHE A 100 -15.67 4.39 1.16
CA PHE A 100 -15.46 3.91 -0.20
C PHE A 100 -16.76 4.02 -1.01
N ILE A 101 -16.66 4.56 -2.23
CA ILE A 101 -17.77 4.79 -3.16
C ILE A 101 -17.39 4.20 -4.52
N GLY A 102 -18.34 3.53 -5.17
CA GLY A 102 -18.19 3.06 -6.56
C GLY A 102 -18.76 4.06 -7.55
N TYR A 103 -18.14 4.19 -8.72
CA TYR A 103 -18.54 5.13 -9.77
C TYR A 103 -18.75 4.38 -11.09
N THR A 104 -20.00 4.25 -11.54
CA THR A 104 -20.31 3.55 -12.81
C THR A 104 -19.97 4.36 -14.04
N THR A 105 -19.91 5.69 -13.91
CA THR A 105 -19.44 6.63 -14.93
C THR A 105 -18.23 7.38 -14.38
N PRO A 106 -17.26 7.81 -15.23
CA PRO A 106 -16.09 8.54 -14.76
C PRO A 106 -16.50 9.75 -13.92
N ALA A 107 -16.20 9.69 -12.63
CA ALA A 107 -16.41 10.78 -11.70
C ALA A 107 -15.08 11.47 -11.47
N ALA A 108 -15.07 12.80 -11.48
CA ALA A 108 -13.90 13.54 -11.07
C ALA A 108 -13.57 13.15 -9.63
N VAL A 109 -12.39 12.57 -9.43
CA VAL A 109 -11.79 12.39 -8.12
C VAL A 109 -10.71 13.44 -8.03
N PRO A 110 -10.98 14.59 -7.39
CA PRO A 110 -9.98 15.63 -7.42
C PRO A 110 -8.72 15.19 -6.68
N PHE A 111 -7.61 15.28 -7.40
CA PHE A 111 -6.28 15.03 -6.90
C PHE A 111 -5.37 16.16 -7.37
N SER A 112 -4.19 16.26 -6.79
CA SER A 112 -3.23 17.29 -7.14
C SER A 112 -2.51 16.96 -8.45
N ILE A 113 -2.06 17.99 -9.18
CA ILE A 113 -0.99 17.80 -10.19
C ILE A 113 0.30 17.27 -9.55
N SER A 114 0.44 17.42 -8.23
CA SER A 114 1.44 16.73 -7.42
C SER A 114 1.03 15.27 -7.16
N ARG A 115 2.03 14.39 -7.08
CA ARG A 115 1.87 12.96 -6.74
C ARG A 115 1.00 12.78 -5.49
N GLY A 116 0.01 11.91 -5.59
CA GLY A 116 -0.98 11.63 -4.55
C GLY A 116 -1.49 10.19 -4.64
N LEU A 117 -2.23 9.78 -3.60
CA LEU A 117 -2.75 8.42 -3.46
C LEU A 117 -4.28 8.42 -3.52
N VAL A 118 -4.85 7.43 -4.20
CA VAL A 118 -6.30 7.14 -4.22
C VAL A 118 -6.51 5.81 -3.53
N GLY A 119 -7.30 5.78 -2.46
CA GLY A 119 -7.60 4.54 -1.75
C GLY A 119 -8.52 3.63 -2.56
N LEU A 120 -8.27 2.33 -2.52
CA LEU A 120 -8.98 1.29 -3.28
C LEU A 120 -9.56 0.24 -2.35
N ARG A 121 -10.74 -0.26 -2.71
CA ARG A 121 -11.37 -1.43 -2.10
C ARG A 121 -12.03 -2.28 -3.19
N PHE A 122 -11.85 -3.59 -3.16
CA PHE A 122 -12.48 -4.53 -4.09
C PHE A 122 -12.61 -5.90 -3.41
N ASP A 123 -13.45 -6.79 -3.95
CA ASP A 123 -13.68 -8.15 -3.45
C ASP A 123 -13.48 -9.16 -4.60
N LEU A 124 -12.49 -10.03 -4.43
CA LEU A 124 -12.19 -11.13 -5.37
C LEU A 124 -13.01 -12.41 -5.08
N GLY A 125 -14.08 -12.32 -4.30
CA GLY A 125 -14.93 -13.43 -3.86
C GLY A 125 -14.49 -14.08 -2.54
N GLN A 126 -13.61 -13.41 -1.79
CA GLN A 126 -13.08 -13.88 -0.49
C GLN A 126 -13.23 -12.82 0.61
N GLY A 127 -13.91 -11.71 0.33
CA GLY A 127 -14.01 -10.52 1.18
C GLY A 127 -13.15 -9.38 0.65
N PHE A 128 -13.33 -8.20 1.22
CA PHE A 128 -12.70 -6.98 0.72
C PHE A 128 -11.19 -6.95 0.93
N GLN A 129 -10.45 -6.80 -0.17
CA GLN A 129 -9.07 -6.36 -0.23
C GLN A 129 -8.97 -4.84 -0.26
N TYR A 130 -7.83 -4.33 0.21
CA TYR A 130 -7.55 -2.90 0.30
C TYR A 130 -6.24 -2.55 -0.39
N GLY A 131 -6.15 -1.32 -0.89
CA GLY A 131 -4.96 -0.83 -1.56
C GLY A 131 -5.00 0.66 -1.89
N TYR A 132 -4.04 1.10 -2.69
CA TYR A 132 -4.01 2.44 -3.26
C TYR A 132 -3.52 2.44 -4.71
N ALA A 133 -3.93 3.47 -5.46
CA ALA A 133 -3.32 3.88 -6.70
C ALA A 133 -2.48 5.14 -6.48
N ASP A 134 -1.30 5.19 -7.08
CA ASP A 134 -0.36 6.32 -7.03
C ASP A 134 -0.44 7.11 -8.34
N VAL A 135 -0.90 8.36 -8.26
CA VAL A 135 -1.26 9.19 -9.43
C VAL A 135 -0.68 10.59 -9.33
N ALA A 136 -0.30 11.18 -10.46
CA ALA A 136 -0.03 12.62 -10.58
C ALA A 136 -0.52 13.11 -11.95
N GLY A 137 -1.37 14.14 -11.96
CA GLY A 137 -1.99 14.60 -13.20
C GLY A 137 -2.62 13.44 -13.97
N ASN A 138 -2.24 13.26 -15.23
CA ASN A 138 -2.74 12.18 -16.08
C ASN A 138 -1.88 10.91 -16.08
N THR A 139 -1.04 10.71 -15.06
CA THR A 139 -0.13 9.56 -14.96
C THR A 139 -0.49 8.69 -13.77
N LEU A 140 -0.59 7.38 -14.01
CA LEU A 140 -0.68 6.34 -12.99
C LEU A 140 0.70 5.69 -12.84
N PHE A 141 1.36 5.92 -11.71
CA PHE A 141 2.66 5.33 -11.42
C PHE A 141 2.54 3.85 -11.08
N GLY A 142 1.50 3.47 -10.36
CA GLY A 142 1.26 2.08 -10.00
C GLY A 142 0.09 1.90 -9.06
N VAL A 143 -0.20 0.64 -8.75
CA VAL A 143 -1.18 0.22 -7.76
C VAL A 143 -0.52 -0.72 -6.76
N ARG A 144 -0.94 -0.63 -5.50
CA ARG A 144 -0.47 -1.50 -4.43
C ARG A 144 -1.64 -1.97 -3.59
N PHE A 145 -1.76 -3.27 -3.35
CA PHE A 145 -2.87 -3.86 -2.62
C PHE A 145 -2.43 -5.09 -1.82
N ASP A 146 -3.14 -5.40 -0.75
CA ASP A 146 -2.98 -6.66 -0.02
C ASP A 146 -3.98 -7.66 -0.58
N THR A 147 -3.51 -8.89 -0.84
CA THR A 147 -4.39 -9.97 -1.31
C THR A 147 -5.23 -10.57 -0.17
N THR A 148 -4.87 -10.28 1.08
CA THR A 148 -5.54 -10.77 2.28
C THR A 148 -6.77 -9.91 2.59
N PRO A 149 -7.98 -10.49 2.62
CA PRO A 149 -9.18 -9.76 2.98
C PRO A 149 -9.09 -9.15 4.37
N GLY A 150 -9.59 -7.93 4.54
CA GLY A 150 -9.61 -7.24 5.83
C GLY A 150 -8.26 -6.63 6.27
N VAL A 151 -7.17 -6.92 5.55
CA VAL A 151 -5.84 -6.42 5.89
C VAL A 151 -5.58 -5.11 5.16
N GLY A 152 -5.17 -4.09 5.91
CA GLY A 152 -4.80 -2.82 5.33
C GLY A 152 -3.39 -2.83 4.75
N VAL A 153 -3.18 -2.09 3.67
CA VAL A 153 -1.84 -1.92 3.09
C VAL A 153 -1.12 -0.81 3.81
N ALA A 154 0.02 -1.15 4.43
CA ALA A 154 0.93 -0.17 4.98
C ALA A 154 1.84 0.40 3.87
N LEU A 155 1.96 1.73 3.84
CA LEU A 155 3.08 2.39 3.19
C LEU A 155 4.30 2.16 4.08
N ALA A 156 5.00 1.05 3.89
CA ALA A 156 6.21 0.78 4.65
C ALA A 156 7.21 1.93 4.38
N PRO A 157 7.64 2.70 5.40
CA PRO A 157 8.73 3.63 5.23
C PRO A 157 9.95 2.82 4.81
N VAL A 158 10.45 3.08 3.60
CA VAL A 158 11.77 2.59 3.23
C VAL A 158 12.72 3.30 4.20
N PRO A 159 13.53 2.57 5.00
CA PRO A 159 14.46 3.22 5.91
C PRO A 159 15.36 4.13 5.07
N GLU A 160 15.32 5.42 5.37
CA GLU A 160 16.07 6.40 4.59
C GLU A 160 17.55 6.00 4.56
N PRO A 161 18.31 6.34 3.51
CA PRO A 161 19.73 6.04 3.44
C PRO A 161 20.51 6.46 4.71
N GLY A 162 20.08 7.52 5.39
CA GLY A 162 20.63 7.95 6.68
C GLY A 162 20.40 6.95 7.83
N THR A 163 19.28 6.22 7.84
CA THR A 163 18.98 5.18 8.83
C THR A 163 19.95 4.01 8.69
N TRP A 164 20.22 3.59 7.45
CA TRP A 164 21.24 2.58 7.16
C TRP A 164 22.64 3.05 7.57
N ALA A 165 22.97 4.30 7.24
CA ALA A 165 24.24 4.89 7.62
C ALA A 165 24.42 4.95 9.16
N LEU A 166 23.37 5.27 9.91
CA LEU A 166 23.39 5.26 11.38
C LEU A 166 23.50 3.86 11.95
N MET A 167 22.81 2.86 11.39
CA MET A 167 22.96 1.46 11.82
C MET A 167 24.40 0.98 11.58
N ILE A 168 24.92 1.19 10.38
CA ILE A 168 26.29 0.80 10.02
C ILE A 168 27.30 1.55 10.90
N GLY A 169 27.13 2.86 11.06
CA GLY A 169 27.98 3.69 11.90
C GLY A 169 27.95 3.27 13.37
N GLY A 170 26.77 2.96 13.92
CA GLY A 170 26.60 2.46 15.27
C GLY A 170 27.32 1.13 15.49
N PHE A 171 27.16 0.16 14.58
CA PHE A 171 27.87 -1.12 14.66
C PHE A 171 29.38 -0.97 14.52
N ALA A 172 29.84 -0.09 13.64
CA ALA A 172 31.26 0.22 13.50
C ALA A 172 31.83 0.83 14.79
N ALA A 173 31.12 1.77 15.43
CA ALA A 173 31.54 2.38 16.68
C ALA A 173 31.64 1.35 17.82
N VAL A 174 30.64 0.49 17.98
CA VAL A 174 30.65 -0.60 18.97
C VAL A 174 31.82 -1.56 18.71
N GLY A 175 32.03 -1.96 17.45
CA GLY A 175 33.15 -2.82 17.07
C GLY A 175 34.53 -2.22 17.39
N VAL A 176 34.70 -0.92 17.18
CA VAL A 176 35.94 -0.20 17.55
C VAL A 176 36.13 -0.15 19.06
N MET A 177 35.07 0.08 19.84
CA MET A 177 35.14 0.09 21.31
C MET A 177 35.53 -1.28 21.88
N GLU A 178 34.92 -2.36 21.37
CA GLU A 178 35.28 -3.74 21.74
C GLU A 178 36.75 -4.06 21.40
N ARG A 179 37.22 -3.65 20.21
CA ARG A 179 38.62 -3.84 19.81
C ARG A 179 39.59 -3.10 20.73
N ARG A 180 39.24 -1.91 21.20
CA ARG A 180 40.05 -1.14 22.16
C ARG A 180 40.09 -1.82 23.52
N ARG A 181 38.94 -2.28 24.04
CA ARG A 181 38.84 -2.95 25.34
C ARG A 181 39.72 -4.20 25.42
N ARG A 182 39.71 -5.05 24.39
CA ARG A 182 40.53 -6.28 24.36
C ARG A 182 42.04 -6.02 24.38
N ARG A 183 42.48 -4.87 23.88
CA ARG A 183 43.91 -4.49 23.92
C ARG A 183 44.37 -4.02 25.30
N VAL A 184 43.47 -3.49 26.13
CA VAL A 184 43.79 -2.97 27.47
C VAL A 184 43.91 -4.09 28.52
N VAL A 185 43.24 -5.23 28.31
CA VAL A 185 43.26 -6.37 29.26
C VAL A 185 44.45 -7.33 29.04
N ALA A 186 45.24 -7.13 27.98
CA ALA A 186 46.39 -7.99 27.65
C ALA A 186 47.73 -7.53 28.25
N TYR A 187 47.70 -6.66 29.28
CA TYR A 187 48.84 -6.18 30.07
C TYR A 187 48.56 -6.40 31.56
#